data_AF-A0A534BD87-F1
#
_entry.id   AF-A0A534BD87-F1
#
_cell.length_a   1.000
_cell.length_b   1.000
_cell.length_c   1.000
_cell.angle_alpha   90.00
_cell.angle_beta   90.00
_cell.angle_gamma   90.00
#
_symmetry.space_group_name_H-M   'P 1'
#
loop_
_entity.id
_entity.type
_entity.pdbx_description
1 polymer ?
#
loop_
_entity_poly.entity_id
_entity_poly.type
_entity_poly.pdbx_seq_one_letter_code
_entity_poly.pdbx_strand_id
1 'polypeptide(L)'
;MSEPYAELHCLSNFTFLRGASHPHELVEQASALGYAALAITDECSVAGVVRAHVAAKRKQLKLLIGAEFRLECGLRFVALAIDRRGYGRLCRFITRGRRTASKGDYSLTRMDLEQCGLEQCFILWLPDRPQKSRLMGTPGNRGQFPGTPPRPETKLLSEKGPQATFSNEQARWLAARFPGKVRIAVE
;
A
#
# COMPACT_ATOMS: atom_id res chain seq x y z
N MET A 1 22.70 13.38 -13.98
CA MET A 1 21.85 12.22 -14.29
C MET A 1 20.93 12.05 -13.09
N SER A 2 19.62 11.99 -13.28
CA SER A 2 18.69 11.72 -12.17
C SER A 2 18.96 10.33 -11.63
N GLU A 3 18.87 10.16 -10.31
CA GLU A 3 18.97 8.82 -9.71
C GLU A 3 17.89 7.90 -10.29
N PRO A 4 18.22 6.62 -10.55
CA PRO A 4 17.25 5.67 -11.08
C PRO A 4 16.10 5.46 -10.08
N TYR A 5 14.86 5.67 -10.54
CA TYR A 5 13.68 5.53 -9.72
C TYR A 5 13.15 4.08 -9.74
N ALA A 6 12.67 3.60 -8.59
CA ALA A 6 11.98 2.33 -8.46
C ALA A 6 10.73 2.52 -7.60
N GLU A 7 9.58 2.09 -8.12
CA GLU A 7 8.33 2.09 -7.37
C GLU A 7 8.27 0.82 -6.50
N LEU A 8 8.12 0.99 -5.19
CA LEU A 8 8.12 -0.09 -4.20
C LEU A 8 6.73 -0.37 -3.61
N HIS A 9 5.73 0.44 -3.94
CA HIS A 9 4.35 0.28 -3.51
C HIS A 9 3.40 0.64 -4.68
N CYS A 10 2.98 -0.36 -5.44
CA CYS A 10 2.04 -0.19 -6.55
C CYS A 10 0.86 -1.15 -6.43
N LEU A 11 -0.35 -0.61 -6.54
CA LEU A 11 -1.60 -1.36 -6.49
C LEU A 11 -2.15 -1.56 -7.90
N SER A 12 -2.51 -2.80 -8.22
CA SER A 12 -3.23 -3.14 -9.44
C SER A 12 -4.72 -3.29 -9.18
N ASN A 13 -5.49 -3.54 -10.23
CA ASN A 13 -6.92 -3.83 -10.15
C ASN A 13 -7.30 -5.09 -9.35
N PHE A 14 -6.33 -5.88 -8.89
CA PHE A 14 -6.54 -6.94 -7.90
C PHE A 14 -6.71 -6.42 -6.47
N THR A 15 -6.48 -5.13 -6.24
CA THR A 15 -6.89 -4.41 -5.04
C THR A 15 -8.20 -3.69 -5.30
N PHE A 16 -9.31 -4.31 -4.87
CA PHE A 16 -10.65 -3.85 -5.18
C PHE A 16 -10.91 -2.42 -4.68
N LEU A 17 -11.56 -1.58 -5.51
CA LEU A 17 -11.88 -0.17 -5.24
C LEU A 17 -10.68 0.74 -4.91
N ARG A 18 -9.44 0.28 -5.10
CA ARG A 18 -8.23 1.10 -4.90
C ARG A 18 -7.31 1.11 -6.12
N GLY A 19 -7.13 -0.02 -6.79
CA GLY A 19 -6.36 -0.09 -8.03
C GLY A 19 -7.27 -0.14 -9.26
N ALA A 20 -6.87 0.57 -10.32
CA ALA A 20 -7.63 0.63 -11.58
C ALA A 20 -6.92 -0.12 -12.72
N SER A 21 -5.60 0.00 -12.81
CA SER A 21 -4.81 -0.56 -13.92
C SER A 21 -4.51 -2.05 -13.74
N HIS A 22 -4.40 -2.76 -14.86
CA HIS A 22 -3.96 -4.15 -14.82
C HIS A 22 -2.45 -4.26 -14.50
N PRO A 23 -1.99 -5.36 -13.87
CA PRO A 23 -0.57 -5.52 -13.53
C PRO A 23 0.41 -5.45 -14.72
N HIS A 24 -0.01 -5.87 -15.92
CA HIS A 24 0.83 -5.83 -17.11
C HIS A 24 0.95 -4.40 -17.67
N GLU A 25 -0.14 -3.62 -17.66
CA GLU A 25 -0.15 -2.21 -18.07
C GLU A 25 0.76 -1.38 -17.15
N LEU A 26 0.73 -1.64 -15.84
CA LEU A 26 1.62 -0.99 -14.87
C LEU A 26 3.11 -1.24 -15.20
N VAL A 27 3.46 -2.47 -15.57
CA VAL A 27 4.82 -2.82 -16.00
C VAL A 27 5.21 -2.14 -17.30
N GLU A 28 4.30 -2.11 -18.28
CA GLU A 28 4.54 -1.45 -19.56
C GLU A 28 4.79 0.05 -19.37
N GLN A 29 4.00 0.69 -18.51
CA GLN A 29 4.14 2.10 -18.17
C GLN A 29 5.45 2.38 -17.41
N ALA A 30 5.78 1.59 -16.39
CA ALA A 30 7.03 1.75 -15.65
C ALA A 30 8.26 1.61 -16.55
N SER A 31 8.22 0.67 -17.50
CA SER A 31 9.27 0.51 -18.51
C SER A 31 9.36 1.71 -19.45
N ALA A 32 8.22 2.24 -19.92
CA ALA A 32 8.18 3.43 -20.78
C ALA A 32 8.73 4.69 -20.07
N LEU A 33 8.54 4.79 -18.75
CA LEU A 33 9.06 5.87 -17.91
C LEU A 33 10.51 5.67 -17.47
N GLY A 34 11.16 4.55 -17.85
CA GLY A 34 12.56 4.29 -17.52
C GLY A 34 12.82 3.91 -16.06
N TYR A 35 11.84 3.29 -15.39
CA TYR A 35 12.02 2.84 -14.00
C TYR A 35 13.07 1.74 -13.93
N ALA A 36 13.87 1.72 -12.86
CA ALA A 36 14.81 0.65 -12.58
C ALA A 36 14.12 -0.62 -12.07
N ALA A 37 13.01 -0.47 -11.33
CA ALA A 37 12.20 -1.58 -10.85
C ALA A 37 10.76 -1.15 -10.57
N LEU A 38 9.86 -2.14 -10.52
CA LEU A 38 8.47 -1.97 -10.12
C LEU A 38 8.10 -3.08 -9.14
N ALA A 39 7.49 -2.73 -8.02
CA ALA A 39 6.83 -3.68 -7.13
C ALA A 39 5.34 -3.78 -7.44
N ILE A 40 4.77 -4.98 -7.39
CA ILE A 40 3.31 -5.17 -7.35
C ILE A 40 2.95 -5.65 -5.95
N THR A 41 2.10 -4.88 -5.27
CA THR A 41 1.86 -4.98 -3.82
C THR A 41 0.37 -4.89 -3.51
N ASP A 42 -0.44 -5.70 -4.19
CA ASP A 42 -1.88 -5.70 -4.01
C ASP A 42 -2.30 -6.02 -2.56
N GLU A 43 -3.46 -5.53 -2.14
CA GLU A 43 -3.93 -5.73 -0.77
C GLU A 43 -4.26 -7.20 -0.49
N CYS A 44 -3.51 -7.79 0.45
CA CYS A 44 -3.62 -9.18 0.87
C CYS A 44 -3.76 -10.13 -0.34
N SER A 45 -2.97 -9.90 -1.40
CA SER A 45 -3.09 -10.62 -2.67
C SER A 45 -1.78 -10.64 -3.45
N VAL A 46 -1.57 -11.72 -4.18
CA VAL A 46 -0.51 -11.87 -5.20
C VAL A 46 -1.09 -12.33 -6.55
N ALA A 47 -2.40 -12.17 -6.74
CA ALA A 47 -3.12 -12.68 -7.90
C ALA A 47 -2.64 -12.06 -9.23
N GLY A 48 -2.23 -10.78 -9.19
CA GLY A 48 -1.73 -10.06 -10.36
C GLY A 48 -0.30 -10.41 -10.79
N VAL A 49 0.46 -11.10 -9.93
CA VAL A 49 1.92 -11.28 -10.09
C VAL A 49 2.28 -12.03 -11.37
N VAL A 50 1.52 -13.06 -11.76
CA VAL A 50 1.82 -13.84 -12.98
C VAL A 50 1.74 -12.95 -14.23
N ARG A 51 0.72 -12.10 -14.31
CA ARG A 51 0.54 -11.17 -15.45
C ARG A 51 1.65 -10.12 -15.48
N ALA A 52 1.99 -9.55 -14.32
CA ALA A 52 3.12 -8.63 -14.20
C ALA A 52 4.45 -9.29 -14.59
N HIS A 53 4.71 -10.52 -14.14
CA HIS A 53 5.95 -11.24 -14.42
C HIS A 53 6.17 -11.50 -15.91
N VAL A 54 5.11 -11.91 -16.62
CA VAL A 54 5.16 -12.11 -18.08
C VAL A 54 5.46 -10.79 -18.81
N ALA A 55 4.87 -9.67 -18.39
CA ALA A 55 5.18 -8.36 -18.95
C ALA A 55 6.61 -7.90 -18.61
N ALA A 56 7.05 -8.11 -17.36
CA ALA A 56 8.35 -7.65 -16.87
C ALA A 56 9.50 -8.36 -17.57
N LYS A 57 9.36 -9.67 -17.82
CA LYS A 57 10.30 -10.42 -18.65
C LYS A 57 10.44 -9.86 -20.07
N ARG A 58 9.31 -9.52 -20.72
CA ARG A 58 9.31 -8.95 -22.07
C ARG A 58 9.97 -7.58 -22.12
N LYS A 59 9.74 -6.76 -21.09
CA LYS A 59 10.29 -5.40 -20.95
C LYS A 59 11.68 -5.35 -20.30
N GLN A 60 12.21 -6.50 -19.85
CA GLN A 60 13.45 -6.60 -19.08
C GLN A 60 13.45 -5.70 -17.83
N LEU A 61 12.28 -5.45 -17.24
CA LEU A 61 12.10 -4.64 -16.03
C LEU A 61 12.24 -5.53 -14.79
N LYS A 62 12.96 -5.06 -13.77
CA LYS A 62 13.06 -5.76 -12.49
C LYS A 62 11.73 -5.68 -11.74
N LEU A 63 11.06 -6.83 -11.61
CA LEU A 63 9.81 -6.95 -10.86
C LEU A 63 10.10 -7.36 -9.41
N LEU A 64 9.54 -6.63 -8.45
CA LEU A 64 9.51 -6.99 -7.04
C LEU A 64 8.11 -7.50 -6.68
N ILE A 65 8.06 -8.57 -5.90
CA ILE A 65 6.79 -9.21 -5.53
C ILE A 65 6.48 -8.89 -4.07
N GLY A 66 5.31 -8.33 -3.80
CA GLY A 66 4.87 -8.09 -2.43
C GLY A 66 3.37 -8.05 -2.28
N ALA A 67 2.92 -7.60 -1.11
CA ALA A 67 1.52 -7.32 -0.82
C ALA A 67 1.41 -6.25 0.28
N GLU A 68 0.36 -5.44 0.21
CA GLU A 68 -0.04 -4.53 1.29
C GLU A 68 -0.92 -5.28 2.31
N PHE A 69 -0.73 -4.98 3.59
CA PHE A 69 -1.53 -5.52 4.68
C PHE A 69 -1.98 -4.41 5.63
N ARG A 70 -3.20 -4.55 6.14
CA ARG A 70 -3.71 -3.84 7.31
C ARG A 70 -4.02 -4.86 8.41
N LEU A 71 -3.42 -4.68 9.58
CA LEU A 71 -3.74 -5.48 10.77
C LEU A 71 -4.93 -4.87 11.51
N GLU A 72 -5.59 -5.67 12.34
CA GLU A 72 -6.72 -5.24 13.18
C GLU A 72 -6.37 -4.08 14.11
N CYS A 73 -5.12 -4.02 14.60
CA CYS A 73 -4.64 -2.92 15.44
C CYS A 73 -4.33 -1.63 14.65
N GLY A 74 -4.76 -1.53 13.39
CA GLY A 74 -4.53 -0.40 12.50
C GLY A 74 -3.14 -0.33 11.86
N LEU A 75 -2.23 -1.26 12.19
CA LEU A 75 -0.89 -1.27 11.58
C LEU A 75 -0.99 -1.58 10.09
N ARG A 76 -0.45 -0.70 9.25
CA ARG A 76 -0.38 -0.92 7.80
C ARG A 76 1.05 -1.00 7.32
N PHE A 77 1.32 -1.95 6.43
CA PHE A 77 2.65 -2.12 5.85
C PHE A 77 2.59 -2.86 4.52
N VAL A 78 3.65 -2.71 3.73
CA VAL A 78 3.94 -3.53 2.56
C VAL A 78 5.03 -4.53 2.93
N ALA A 79 4.89 -5.78 2.50
CA ALA A 79 5.96 -6.76 2.58
C ALA A 79 6.42 -7.14 1.17
N LEU A 80 7.70 -6.93 0.87
CA LEU A 80 8.34 -7.30 -0.39
C LEU A 80 9.18 -8.57 -0.19
N ALA A 81 8.88 -9.63 -0.93
CA ALA A 81 9.63 -10.88 -0.85
C ALA A 81 11.06 -10.71 -1.40
N ILE A 82 12.06 -11.01 -0.59
CA ILE A 82 13.48 -10.90 -0.96
C ILE A 82 13.94 -12.14 -1.76
N ASP A 83 13.40 -13.30 -1.43
CA ASP A 83 13.73 -14.58 -2.05
C ASP A 83 12.48 -15.48 -2.19
N ARG A 84 12.68 -16.69 -2.73
CA ARG A 84 11.62 -17.70 -2.88
C ARG A 84 11.00 -18.12 -1.53
N ARG A 85 11.77 -18.09 -0.43
CA ARG A 85 11.25 -18.40 0.91
C ARG A 85 10.36 -17.26 1.43
N GLY A 86 10.76 -16.02 1.18
CA GLY A 86 9.97 -14.81 1.43
C GLY A 86 8.63 -14.86 0.70
N TYR A 87 8.63 -15.24 -0.57
CA TYR A 87 7.40 -15.44 -1.34
C TYR A 87 6.48 -16.51 -0.71
N GLY A 88 7.03 -17.67 -0.33
CA GLY A 88 6.26 -18.71 0.35
C GLY A 88 5.65 -18.26 1.68
N ARG A 89 6.39 -17.47 2.47
CA ARG A 89 5.90 -16.87 3.72
C ARG A 89 4.83 -15.83 3.50
N LEU A 90 5.00 -14.98 2.48
CA LEU A 90 3.99 -14.01 2.06
C LEU A 90 2.67 -14.71 1.69
N CYS A 91 2.72 -15.76 0.87
CA CYS A 91 1.53 -16.54 0.49
C CYS A 91 0.86 -17.22 1.70
N ARG A 92 1.66 -17.75 2.64
CA ARG A 92 1.12 -18.33 3.88
C ARG A 92 0.43 -17.29 4.74
N PHE A 93 1.01 -16.10 4.87
CA PHE A 93 0.42 -14.99 5.63
C PHE A 93 -0.90 -14.52 5.02
N ILE A 94 -0.96 -14.35 3.69
CA ILE A 94 -2.21 -14.06 2.96
C ILE A 94 -3.26 -15.15 3.21
N THR A 95 -2.86 -16.42 3.09
CA THR A 95 -3.76 -17.57 3.29
C THR A 95 -4.33 -17.58 4.71
N ARG A 96 -3.51 -17.29 5.71
CA ARG A 96 -3.94 -17.22 7.11
C ARG A 96 -4.99 -16.14 7.29
N GLY A 97 -4.73 -14.93 6.80
CA GLY A 97 -5.67 -13.81 6.96
C GLY A 97 -7.01 -14.00 6.24
N ARG A 98 -7.02 -14.71 5.11
CA ARG A 98 -8.27 -14.98 4.38
C ARG A 98 -9.07 -16.15 4.94
N ARG A 99 -8.44 -17.09 5.65
CA ARG A 99 -9.14 -18.24 6.25
C ARG A 99 -9.89 -17.90 7.53
N THR A 100 -9.47 -16.85 8.22
CA THR A 100 -10.08 -16.38 9.48
C THR A 100 -11.23 -15.40 9.26
N ALA A 101 -11.48 -14.99 8.01
CA ALA A 101 -12.44 -13.95 7.66
C ALA A 101 -13.55 -14.46 6.73
N SER A 102 -14.64 -13.69 6.67
CA SER A 102 -15.71 -13.88 5.70
C SER A 102 -15.22 -13.71 4.26
N LYS A 103 -15.95 -14.30 3.31
CA LYS A 103 -15.61 -14.21 1.88
C LYS A 103 -15.55 -12.75 1.43
N GLY A 104 -14.39 -12.35 0.90
CA GLY A 104 -14.13 -10.99 0.43
C GLY A 104 -13.21 -10.20 1.35
N ASP A 105 -13.13 -10.59 2.62
CA ASP A 105 -12.34 -9.92 3.64
C ASP A 105 -11.04 -10.69 3.98
N TYR A 106 -10.23 -10.08 4.84
CA TYR A 106 -9.14 -10.74 5.55
C TYR A 106 -9.00 -10.13 6.95
N SER A 107 -8.60 -10.94 7.93
CA SER A 107 -8.34 -10.49 9.31
C SER A 107 -6.96 -10.99 9.72
N LEU A 108 -6.10 -10.05 10.14
CA LEU A 108 -4.72 -10.34 10.53
C LEU A 108 -4.37 -9.55 11.79
N THR A 109 -3.75 -10.21 12.75
CA THR A 109 -3.29 -9.66 14.03
C THR A 109 -1.77 -9.56 14.07
N ARG A 110 -1.23 -8.85 15.07
CA ARG A 110 0.22 -8.88 15.35
C ARG A 110 0.70 -10.30 15.66
N MET A 111 -0.11 -11.10 16.35
CA MET A 111 0.20 -12.50 16.66
C MET A 111 0.33 -13.35 15.38
N ASP A 112 -0.53 -13.13 14.38
CA ASP A 112 -0.41 -13.83 13.10
C ASP A 112 0.90 -13.48 12.39
N LEU A 113 1.32 -12.21 12.45
CA LEU A 113 2.59 -11.75 11.88
C LEU A 113 3.79 -12.35 12.61
N GLU A 114 3.71 -12.46 13.93
CA GLU A 114 4.72 -13.11 14.77
C GLU A 114 4.86 -14.60 14.44
N GLN A 115 3.75 -15.32 14.27
CA GLN A 115 3.74 -16.76 14.03
C GLN A 115 4.09 -17.17 12.60
N CYS A 116 3.59 -16.45 11.59
CA CYS A 116 3.90 -16.77 10.18
C CYS A 116 5.32 -16.34 9.79
N GLY A 117 5.81 -15.26 10.39
CA GLY A 117 7.14 -14.70 10.18
C GLY A 117 7.38 -14.19 8.76
N LEU A 118 7.61 -12.88 8.61
CA LEU A 118 7.98 -12.24 7.34
C LEU A 118 9.47 -11.86 7.32
N GLU A 119 10.35 -12.62 7.97
CA GLU A 119 11.77 -12.26 8.11
C GLU A 119 12.52 -12.23 6.77
N GLN A 120 12.05 -12.96 5.76
CA GLN A 120 12.59 -12.96 4.39
C GLN A 120 11.86 -11.94 3.49
N CYS A 121 11.13 -11.00 4.09
CA CYS A 121 10.58 -9.86 3.40
C CYS A 121 11.26 -8.56 3.86
N PHE A 122 11.29 -7.59 2.96
CA PHE A 122 11.54 -6.20 3.29
C PHE A 122 10.22 -5.52 3.61
N ILE A 123 10.18 -4.71 4.66
CA ILE A 123 8.94 -4.12 5.19
C ILE A 123 8.94 -2.62 4.95
N LEU A 124 7.90 -2.11 4.29
CA LEU A 124 7.62 -0.68 4.21
C LEU A 124 6.46 -0.37 5.15
N TRP A 125 6.71 0.41 6.19
CA TRP A 125 5.67 0.88 7.08
C TRP A 125 4.88 2.02 6.42
N LEU A 126 3.56 1.90 6.41
CA LEU A 126 2.63 2.90 5.89
C LEU A 126 1.94 3.60 7.09
N PRO A 127 2.45 4.73 7.59
CA PRO A 127 1.78 5.44 8.67
C PRO A 127 0.41 5.94 8.22
N ASP A 128 -0.61 5.84 9.09
CA ASP A 128 -1.89 6.48 8.81
C ASP A 128 -1.68 8.00 8.72
N ARG A 129 -2.08 8.60 7.59
CA ARG A 129 -2.09 10.05 7.46
C ARG A 129 -3.19 10.60 8.38
N PRO A 130 -2.94 11.68 9.13
CA PRO A 130 -4.03 12.38 9.81
C PRO A 130 -5.04 12.80 8.76
N GLN A 131 -6.27 12.27 8.86
CA GLN A 131 -7.37 12.73 8.02
C GLN A 131 -7.53 14.23 8.28
N LYS A 132 -7.37 15.08 7.26
CA LYS A 132 -7.91 16.44 7.36
C LYS A 132 -9.38 16.27 7.67
N SER A 133 -9.83 16.74 8.84
CA SER A 133 -11.24 16.69 9.21
C SER A 133 -12.03 17.22 8.03
N ARG A 134 -12.82 16.34 7.41
CA ARG A 134 -13.75 16.76 6.38
C ARG A 134 -14.68 17.72 7.12
N LEU A 135 -14.61 19.02 6.81
CA LEU A 135 -15.56 19.99 7.31
C LEU A 135 -16.94 19.38 7.04
N MET A 136 -17.64 18.97 8.10
CA MET A 136 -19.02 18.51 7.99
C MET A 136 -19.80 19.75 7.57
N GLY A 137 -20.02 19.89 6.26
CA GLY A 137 -21.08 20.74 5.77
C GLY A 137 -22.37 20.25 6.40
N THR A 138 -23.04 21.14 7.12
CA THR A 138 -24.41 20.94 7.61
C THR A 138 -25.28 20.41 6.47
N PRO A 139 -26.25 19.50 6.72
CA PRO A 139 -27.08 18.96 5.66
C PRO A 139 -27.94 20.07 5.05
N GLY A 140 -27.46 20.63 3.94
CA GLY A 140 -28.18 21.56 3.10
C GLY A 140 -29.31 20.82 2.37
N ASN A 141 -30.49 21.42 2.42
CA ASN A 141 -31.76 20.95 1.89
C ASN A 141 -31.65 20.29 0.50
N ARG A 142 -32.17 19.06 0.35
CA ARG A 142 -32.25 18.37 -0.94
C ARG A 142 -33.29 19.08 -1.83
N GLY A 143 -32.82 19.91 -2.74
CA GLY A 143 -33.63 20.48 -3.81
C GLY A 143 -32.82 21.37 -4.74
N GLN A 144 -32.86 21.06 -6.04
CA GLN A 144 -32.37 21.84 -7.19
C GLN A 144 -30.86 21.90 -7.45
N PHE A 145 -30.42 21.19 -8.51
CA PHE A 145 -29.29 21.61 -9.32
C PHE A 145 -29.76 22.70 -10.30
N PRO A 146 -29.22 23.93 -10.19
CA PRO A 146 -28.66 24.57 -11.37
C PRO A 146 -27.42 25.41 -11.07
N GLY A 147 -26.43 25.36 -11.98
CA GLY A 147 -25.42 26.41 -12.13
C GLY A 147 -24.23 26.33 -11.16
N THR A 148 -23.05 26.47 -11.74
CA THR A 148 -21.70 26.59 -11.16
C THR A 148 -21.64 26.92 -9.66
N PRO A 149 -20.95 26.11 -8.82
CA PRO A 149 -20.76 26.47 -7.42
C PRO A 149 -19.92 27.76 -7.33
N PRO A 150 -20.25 28.70 -6.44
CA PRO A 150 -19.37 29.84 -6.18
C PRO A 150 -18.02 29.30 -5.66
N ARG A 151 -16.91 29.82 -6.20
CA ARG A 151 -15.57 29.55 -5.67
C ARG A 151 -15.59 29.91 -4.17
N PRO A 152 -15.22 29.00 -3.26
CA PRO A 152 -15.00 29.41 -1.88
C PRO A 152 -13.84 30.41 -1.87
N GLU A 153 -14.07 31.60 -1.33
CA GLU A 153 -12.99 32.53 -1.02
C GLU A 153 -12.04 31.84 -0.05
N THR A 154 -10.83 31.53 -0.53
CA THR A 154 -9.76 30.98 0.29
C THR A 154 -9.31 32.04 1.29
N LYS A 155 -9.96 32.11 2.46
CA LYS A 155 -9.31 32.70 3.63
C LYS A 155 -8.11 31.83 3.94
N LEU A 156 -6.91 32.39 3.78
CA LEU A 156 -5.66 31.81 4.25
C LEU A 156 -5.80 31.55 5.76
N LEU A 157 -6.15 30.32 6.11
CA LEU A 157 -6.09 29.83 7.47
C LEU A 157 -4.60 29.59 7.78
N SER A 158 -4.12 30.35 8.76
CA SER A 158 -2.90 30.16 9.57
C SER A 158 -2.16 28.83 9.37
N GLU A 159 -0.85 28.94 9.11
CA GLU A 159 0.15 27.88 8.88
C GLU A 159 0.42 26.97 10.10
N LYS A 160 -0.62 26.42 10.73
CA LYS A 160 -0.48 25.33 11.70
C LYS A 160 -1.44 24.21 11.34
N GLY A 161 -1.11 23.50 10.26
CA GLY A 161 -1.70 22.20 9.99
C GLY A 161 -1.39 21.22 11.13
N PRO A 162 -2.29 20.27 11.42
CA PRO A 162 -2.07 19.28 12.47
C PRO A 162 -0.81 18.47 12.13
N GLN A 163 0.20 18.54 13.00
CA GLN A 163 1.37 17.68 12.98
C GLN A 163 0.88 16.22 13.01
N ALA A 164 1.19 15.46 11.96
CA ALA A 164 0.93 14.04 11.91
C ALA A 164 1.53 13.39 13.15
N THR A 165 0.66 12.95 14.06
CA THR A 165 1.08 12.22 15.25
C THR A 165 1.37 10.80 14.80
N PHE A 166 2.55 10.59 14.23
CA PHE A 166 3.07 9.25 13.96
C PHE A 166 3.00 8.47 15.27
N SER A 167 2.23 7.39 15.34
CA SER A 167 2.28 6.52 16.52
C SER A 167 3.65 5.83 16.54
N ASN A 168 4.60 6.44 17.26
CA ASN A 168 5.97 5.95 17.41
C ASN A 168 6.03 4.49 17.91
N GLU A 169 4.96 3.98 18.54
CA GLU A 169 4.87 2.60 19.02
C GLU A 169 4.87 1.58 17.87
N GLN A 170 4.07 1.82 16.82
CA GLN A 170 3.98 0.92 15.67
C GLN A 170 5.33 0.81 14.94
N ALA A 171 6.00 1.95 14.75
CA ALA A 171 7.32 2.01 14.14
C ALA A 171 8.36 1.22 14.95
N ARG A 172 8.40 1.43 16.28
CA ARG A 172 9.31 0.73 17.18
C ARG A 172 9.06 -0.77 17.19
N TRP A 173 7.79 -1.19 17.23
CA TRP A 173 7.43 -2.60 17.20
C TRP A 173 7.89 -3.28 15.89
N LEU A 174 7.64 -2.65 14.74
CA LEU A 174 8.13 -3.16 13.45
C LEU A 174 9.66 -3.23 13.40
N ALA A 175 10.35 -2.17 13.84
CA ALA A 175 11.81 -2.12 13.84
C ALA A 175 12.43 -3.21 14.73
N ALA A 176 11.83 -3.48 15.90
CA ALA A 176 12.24 -4.58 16.77
C ALA A 176 11.96 -5.95 16.12
N ARG A 177 10.83 -6.11 15.44
CA ARG A 177 10.42 -7.38 14.81
C ARG A 177 11.22 -7.72 13.56
N PHE A 178 11.64 -6.71 12.78
CA PHE A 178 12.38 -6.87 11.52
C PHE A 178 13.66 -6.00 11.50
N PRO A 179 14.68 -6.34 12.30
CA PRO A 179 15.90 -5.53 12.42
C PRO A 179 16.57 -5.29 11.06
N GLY A 180 16.84 -4.03 10.74
CA GLY A 180 17.51 -3.61 9.50
C GLY A 180 16.65 -3.65 8.23
N LYS A 181 15.43 -4.21 8.28
CA LYS A 181 14.58 -4.49 7.11
C LYS A 181 13.32 -3.65 7.01
N VAL A 182 13.13 -2.70 7.92
CA VAL A 182 12.00 -1.77 7.90
C VAL A 182 12.45 -0.42 7.34
N ARG A 183 11.64 0.16 6.47
CA ARG A 183 11.69 1.58 6.09
C ARG A 183 10.30 2.19 6.20
N ILE A 184 10.24 3.50 6.39
CA ILE A 184 8.99 4.26 6.28
C ILE A 184 8.73 4.55 4.80
N ALA A 185 7.50 4.35 4.33
CA ALA A 185 7.10 4.85 3.02
C ALA A 185 6.78 6.34 3.16
N VAL A 186 7.42 7.15 2.33
CA VAL A 186 7.12 8.57 2.14
C VAL A 186 6.66 8.72 0.70
N GLU A 187 5.39 9.10 0.54
CA GLU A 187 4.72 9.39 -0.74
C GLU A 187 4.76 10.88 -1.04
#